data_AF-A0A2E3JRY5-F1
#
_entry.id   AF-A0A2E3JRY5-F1
#
_cell.length_a   1.000
_cell.length_b   1.000
_cell.length_c   1.000
_cell.angle_alpha   90.00
_cell.angle_beta   90.00
_cell.angle_gamma   90.00
#
_symmetry.space_group_name_H-M   'P 1'
#
loop_
_entity.id
_entity.type
_entity.pdbx_description
1 polymer ?
#
loop_
_entity_poly.entity_id
_entity_poly.type
_entity_poly.pdbx_seq_one_letter_code
_entity_poly.pdbx_strand_id
1 'polypeptide(L)' 'MVTVNPWLLIFAFVYFFLTGVMSYVISKKVVEYFLEKYHGKGIVKIEPLVGSGSFIFSYGMSLYLLYVFFNWV' A
#
# COMPACT_ATOMS: atom_id res chain seq x y z
N MET A 1 5.69 29.00 -14.37
CA MET A 1 5.62 28.11 -13.19
C MET A 1 4.19 27.63 -13.07
N VAL A 2 3.95 26.32 -13.10
CA VAL A 2 2.62 25.77 -12.78
C VAL A 2 2.51 25.87 -11.26
N THR A 3 1.66 26.77 -10.76
CA THR A 3 1.41 26.93 -9.33
C THR A 3 0.60 25.73 -8.87
N VAL A 4 1.27 24.71 -8.33
CA VAL A 4 0.61 23.56 -7.73
C VAL A 4 -0.23 24.09 -6.56
N ASN A 5 -1.53 23.79 -6.55
CA ASN A 5 -2.40 24.21 -5.47
C ASN A 5 -1.84 23.65 -4.14
N PRO A 6 -1.42 24.50 -3.18
CA PRO A 6 -0.77 24.05 -1.96
C PRO A 6 -1.67 23.15 -1.11
N TRP A 7 -2.99 23.29 -1.22
CA TRP A 7 -3.95 22.43 -0.53
C TRP A 7 -3.96 21.01 -1.09
N LEU A 8 -3.84 20.86 -2.43
CA LEU A 8 -3.73 19.53 -3.05
C LEU A 8 -2.42 18.85 -2.69
N LEU A 9 -1.33 19.62 -2.54
CA LEU A 9 -0.04 19.08 -2.09
C LEU A 9 -0.12 18.53 -0.65
N ILE A 10 -0.71 19.31 0.28
CA ILE A 10 -0.90 18.87 1.66
C ILE A 10 -1.81 17.63 1.72
N PHE A 11 -2.89 17.63 0.94
CA PHE A 11 -3.78 16.48 0.83
C PHE A 11 -3.04 15.23 0.31
N ALA A 12 -2.26 15.36 -0.77
CA ALA A 12 -1.46 14.26 -1.32
C ALA A 12 -0.50 13.71 -0.27
N PHE A 13 0.19 14.58 0.47
CA PHE A 13 1.10 14.18 1.54
C PHE A 13 0.40 13.36 2.63
N VAL A 14 -0.73 13.84 3.14
CA VAL A 14 -1.52 13.12 4.15
C VAL A 14 -2.03 11.79 3.58
N TYR A 15 -2.49 11.79 2.33
CA TYR A 15 -2.96 10.58 1.66
C TYR A 15 -1.86 9.53 1.55
N PHE A 16 -0.65 9.88 1.10
CA PHE A 16 0.49 8.97 1.02
C PHE A 16 0.83 8.37 2.37
N PHE A 17 0.86 9.19 3.43
CA PHE A 17 1.20 8.71 4.76
C PHE A 17 0.15 7.74 5.31
N LEU A 18 -1.14 8.11 5.24
CA LEU A 18 -2.23 7.28 5.75
C LEU A 18 -2.34 5.96 4.98
N THR A 19 -2.28 6.02 3.65
CA THR A 19 -2.36 4.82 2.81
C THR A 19 -1.13 3.94 2.98
N GLY A 20 0.07 4.51 3.16
CA GLY A 20 1.28 3.77 3.47
C GLY A 20 1.15 2.97 4.78
N VAL A 21 0.65 3.62 5.85
CA VAL A 21 0.41 2.94 7.13
C VAL A 21 -0.66 1.85 6.99
N MET A 22 -1.78 2.13 6.32
CA MET A 22 -2.85 1.14 6.12
C MET A 22 -2.38 -0.06 5.29
N SER A 23 -1.63 0.17 4.20
CA SER A 23 -1.06 -0.89 3.37
C SER A 23 -0.04 -1.72 4.14
N TYR A 24 0.73 -1.12 5.05
CA TYR A 24 1.62 -1.86 5.95
C TYR A 24 0.84 -2.78 6.90
N VAL A 25 -0.22 -2.27 7.54
CA VAL A 25 -1.07 -3.07 8.43
C VAL A 25 -1.75 -4.22 7.68
N ILE A 26 -2.23 -3.98 6.46
CA ILE A 26 -2.82 -5.02 5.60
C ILE A 26 -1.77 -6.07 5.23
N SER A 27 -0.60 -5.64 4.78
CA SER A 27 0.52 -6.53 4.40
C SER A 27 0.90 -7.45 5.56
N LYS A 28 1.03 -6.89 6.77
CA LYS A 28 1.25 -7.66 7.99
C LYS A 28 0.20 -8.76 8.21
N LYS A 29 -1.09 -8.42 8.14
CA LYS A 29 -2.17 -9.39 8.31
C LYS A 29 -2.16 -10.48 7.25
N VAL A 30 -1.83 -10.13 6.00
CA VAL A 30 -1.71 -11.09 4.90
C VAL A 30 -0.56 -12.06 5.15
N VAL A 31 0.58 -11.56 5.65
CA VAL A 31 1.72 -12.39 6.04
C VAL A 31 1.37 -13.30 7.21
N GLU A 32 0.74 -12.79 8.27
CA GLU A 32 0.29 -13.57 9.43
C GLU A 32 -0.63 -14.73 8.98
N TYR A 33 -1.64 -14.45 8.15
CA TYR A 33 -2.53 -15.47 7.59
C TYR A 33 -1.79 -16.48 6.69
N PHE A 34 -0.82 -16.02 5.91
CA PHE A 34 0.01 -16.89 5.07
C PHE A 34 0.85 -17.85 5.94
N LEU A 35 1.50 -17.35 6.99
CA LEU A 35 2.33 -18.14 7.90
C LEU A 35 1.50 -19.20 8.63
N GLU A 36 0.31 -18.84 9.12
CA GLU A 36 -0.62 -19.78 9.75
C GLU A 36 -1.02 -20.91 8.79
N LYS A 37 -1.33 -20.57 7.53
CA LYS A 37 -1.79 -21.54 6.53
C LYS A 37 -0.69 -22.49 6.03
N TYR A 38 0.56 -22.03 6.01
CA TYR A 38 1.69 -22.79 5.48
C TYR A 38 2.68 -23.27 6.55
N HIS A 39 2.27 -23.23 7.83
CA HIS A 39 3.09 -23.66 8.95
C HIS A 39 3.69 -25.06 8.74
N GLY A 40 5.01 -25.20 8.90
CA GLY A 40 5.75 -26.45 8.71
C GLY A 40 6.13 -26.79 7.26
N LYS A 41 5.83 -25.93 6.27
CA LYS A 41 6.19 -26.13 4.85
C LYS A 41 7.38 -25.24 4.45
N GLY A 42 8.26 -25.74 3.59
CA GLY A 42 9.39 -24.96 3.04
C GLY A 42 8.98 -23.72 2.23
N ILE A 43 7.70 -23.61 1.86
CA ILE A 43 7.07 -22.45 1.22
C ILE A 43 7.07 -21.21 2.12
N VAL A 44 7.23 -21.34 3.44
CA VAL A 44 7.33 -20.18 4.35
C VAL A 44 8.46 -19.21 3.94
N LYS A 45 9.50 -19.68 3.24
CA LYS A 45 10.59 -18.82 2.73
C LYS A 45 10.14 -17.72 1.76
N ILE A 46 8.95 -17.81 1.16
CA ILE A 46 8.41 -16.75 0.28
C ILE A 46 7.62 -15.68 1.06
N GLU A 47 7.57 -15.74 2.39
CA GLU A 47 6.99 -14.72 3.26
C GLU A 47 7.36 -13.26 2.86
N PRO A 48 8.65 -12.90 2.65
CA PRO A 48 8.99 -11.53 2.27
C PRO A 48 8.41 -11.11 0.91
N LEU A 49 8.21 -12.05 -0.02
CA LEU A 49 7.55 -11.81 -1.31
C LEU A 49 6.04 -11.59 -1.12
N VAL A 50 5.40 -12.34 -0.22
CA VAL A 50 3.99 -12.18 0.10
C VAL A 50 3.73 -10.84 0.80
N GLY A 51 4.59 -10.47 1.76
CA GLY A 51 4.53 -9.18 2.44
C GLY A 51 4.74 -8.00 1.50
N SER A 52 5.84 -8.00 0.74
CA SER A 52 6.13 -6.94 -0.23
C SER A 52 5.09 -6.87 -1.34
N GLY A 53 4.67 -8.00 -1.89
CA GLY A 53 3.65 -8.05 -2.94
C GLY A 53 2.30 -7.50 -2.47
N SER A 54 1.84 -7.88 -1.28
CA SER A 54 0.59 -7.36 -0.71
C SER A 54 0.66 -5.87 -0.37
N PHE A 55 1.81 -5.39 0.12
CA PHE A 55 2.05 -3.96 0.35
C PHE A 55 2.00 -3.18 -0.97
N ILE A 56 2.78 -3.60 -1.96
CA ILE A 56 2.89 -2.94 -3.26
C ILE A 56 1.51 -2.89 -3.93
N PHE A 57 0.76 -3.98 -3.89
CA PHE A 57 -0.58 -4.03 -4.48
C PHE A 57 -1.54 -3.06 -3.77
N SER A 58 -1.61 -3.10 -2.44
CA SER A 58 -2.50 -2.24 -1.66
C SER A 58 -2.13 -0.76 -1.79
N TYR A 59 -0.84 -0.43 -1.67
CA TYR A 59 -0.36 0.93 -1.74
C TYR A 59 -0.47 1.47 -3.16
N GLY A 60 -0.04 0.68 -4.16
CA GLY A 60 -0.16 1.01 -5.57
C GLY A 60 -1.61 1.26 -6.01
N MET A 61 -2.56 0.45 -5.54
CA MET A 61 -3.99 0.68 -5.81
C MET A 61 -4.46 2.01 -5.21
N SER A 62 -4.02 2.35 -4.00
CA SER A 62 -4.35 3.62 -3.36
C SER A 62 -3.76 4.80 -4.14
N LEU A 63 -2.50 4.70 -4.57
CA LEU A 63 -1.87 5.72 -5.41
C LEU A 63 -2.58 5.89 -6.76
N TYR A 64 -3.03 4.78 -7.36
CA TYR A 64 -3.82 4.82 -8.59
C TYR A 64 -5.14 5.55 -8.39
N LEU A 65 -5.84 5.30 -7.27
CA LEU A 65 -7.06 6.03 -6.92
C LEU A 65 -6.80 7.53 -6.74
N LEU A 66 -5.70 7.91 -6.09
CA LEU A 66 -5.29 9.31 -5.97
C LEU A 66 -5.02 9.96 -7.34
N TYR A 67 -4.34 9.23 -8.23
CA TYR A 67 -4.10 9.69 -9.59
C TYR A 67 -5.42 9.91 -10.35
N VAL A 68 -6.35 8.96 -10.30
CA VAL A 68 -7.67 9.10 -10.93
C VAL A 68 -8.41 10.31 -10.35
N PHE A 69 -8.37 10.51 -9.03
CA PHE A 69 -8.97 11.66 -8.37
C PHE A 69 -8.40 12.99 -8.89
N PHE A 70 -7.08 13.12 -9.00
CA PHE A 70 -6.44 14.34 -9.52
C PHE A 70 -6.67 14.60 -11.01
N ASN A 71 -6.99 13.59 -11.81
CA ASN A 71 -7.28 13.77 -13.23
C ASN A 71 -8.78 13.95 -13.51
N TRP A 72 -9.63 13.69 -12.52
CA TRP A 72 -11.08 13.85 -12.63
C TRP A 72 -11.57 15.20 -12.09
N VAL A 73 -10.89 15.76 -11.08
CA VAL A 73 -11.10 17.10 -10.52
C VAL A 73 -10.37 18.16 -11.35
#